data_AF-A0A973NSI0-F1
#
_entry.id   AF-A0A973NSI0-F1
#
_cell.length_a   1.000
_cell.length_b   1.000
_cell.length_c   1.000
_cell.angle_alpha   90.00
_cell.angle_beta   90.00
_cell.angle_gamma   90.00
#
_symmetry.space_group_name_H-M   'P 1'
#
loop_
_entity.id
_entity.type
_entity.pdbx_description
1 polymer ?
#
loop_
_entity_poly.entity_id
_entity_poly.type
_entity_poly.pdbx_seq_one_letter_code
_entity_poly.pdbx_strand_id
1 'polypeptide(L)' 'MNDRDYFLARATQEDAAARSASSLIARWRHEELAGLYRLRAARLERQSAENAAAEVVPAFILLDPAPEIAA' A
#
# COMPACT_ATOMS: atom_id res chain seq x y z
N MET A 1 -13.42 8.30 0.53
CA MET A 1 -12.72 7.29 1.36
C MET A 1 -11.61 6.72 0.49
N ASN A 2 -10.35 6.77 0.93
CA ASN A 2 -9.23 6.18 0.18
C ASN A 2 -9.37 4.64 0.20
N ASP A 3 -8.97 3.95 -0.87
CA ASP A 3 -8.95 2.47 -0.95
C ASP A 3 -8.24 1.84 0.26
N ARG A 4 -7.15 2.48 0.74
CA ARG A 4 -6.47 2.05 1.98
C ARG A 4 -7.40 2.05 3.18
N ASP A 5 -8.12 3.15 3.41
CA ASP A 5 -9.00 3.31 4.56
C ASP A 5 -10.19 2.36 4.49
N TYR A 6 -10.68 2.06 3.28
CA TYR A 6 -11.67 1.03 3.06
C TYR A 6 -11.19 -0.33 3.56
N PHE A 7 -9.99 -0.75 3.19
CA PHE A 7 -9.45 -2.04 3.63
C PHE A 7 -9.16 -2.06 5.13
N LEU A 8 -8.71 -0.96 5.74
CA LEU A 8 -8.55 -0.87 7.18
C LEU A 8 -9.89 -1.01 7.92
N ALA A 9 -10.93 -0.31 7.45
CA ALA A 9 -12.28 -0.42 8.02
C ALA A 9 -12.83 -1.85 7.91
N ARG A 10 -12.62 -2.51 6.77
CA ARG A 10 -12.98 -3.92 6.58
C ARG A 10 -12.21 -4.84 7.52
N ALA A 11 -10.91 -4.63 7.72
CA ALA A 11 -10.14 -5.43 8.68
C ALA A 11 -10.69 -5.30 10.11
N THR A 12 -11.03 -4.09 10.55
CA THR A 12 -11.65 -3.87 11.87
C THR A 12 -13.01 -4.55 11.99
N GLN A 13 -13.81 -4.53 10.92
CA GLN A 13 -15.09 -5.22 10.89
C GLN A 13 -14.93 -6.75 11.02
N GLU A 14 -13.98 -7.34 10.29
CA GLU A 14 -13.70 -8.77 10.38
C GLU A 14 -13.13 -9.15 11.76
N ASP A 15 -12.29 -8.32 12.39
CA ASP A 15 -11.85 -8.55 13.78
C ASP A 15 -13.03 -8.57 14.77
N ALA A 16 -13.99 -7.67 14.59
CA ALA A 16 -15.19 -7.63 15.41
C ALA A 16 -16.05 -8.88 15.18
N ALA A 17 -16.20 -9.30 13.92
CA ALA A 17 -16.91 -10.52 13.54
C ALA A 17 -16.23 -11.76 14.16
N ALA A 18 -14.90 -11.86 14.11
CA ALA A 18 -14.12 -12.93 14.72
C ALA A 18 -14.39 -13.05 16.23
N ARG A 19 -14.43 -11.92 16.96
CA ARG A 19 -14.74 -11.89 18.39
C ARG A 19 -16.18 -12.32 18.71
N SER A 20 -17.11 -12.11 17.78
CA SER A 20 -18.51 -12.50 17.93
C SER A 20 -18.84 -13.90 17.38
N ALA A 21 -17.88 -14.57 16.75
CA ALA A 21 -18.11 -15.84 16.07
C ALA A 21 -18.37 -16.98 17.07
N SER A 22 -19.47 -17.71 16.88
CA SER A 22 -19.86 -18.84 17.73
C SER A 22 -19.15 -20.16 17.38
N SER A 23 -18.44 -20.21 16.24
CA SER A 23 -17.69 -21.38 15.77
C SER A 23 -16.22 -21.05 15.60
N LEU A 24 -15.35 -21.99 15.98
CA LEU A 24 -13.90 -21.88 15.80
C LEU A 24 -13.52 -21.68 14.33
N ILE A 25 -14.21 -22.37 13.41
CA ILE A 25 -13.97 -22.24 11.96
C ILE A 25 -14.36 -20.85 11.49
N ALA A 26 -15.52 -20.34 11.92
CA ALA A 26 -15.97 -19.00 11.55
C ALA A 26 -15.01 -17.93 12.08
N ARG A 27 -14.57 -18.06 13.34
CA ARG A 27 -13.56 -17.16 13.92
C ARG A 27 -12.29 -17.13 13.08
N TRP A 28 -11.75 -18.31 12.74
CA TRP A 28 -10.52 -18.40 11.95
C TRP A 28 -10.67 -17.76 10.56
N ARG A 29 -11.82 -17.92 9.90
CA ARG A 29 -12.09 -17.26 8.61
C ARG A 29 -12.14 -15.74 8.71
N HIS A 30 -12.75 -15.21 9.75
CA HIS A 30 -12.76 -13.77 9.98
C HIS A 30 -11.35 -13.23 10.30
N GLU A 31 -10.56 -13.96 11.10
CA GLU A 31 -9.16 -13.61 11.36
C GLU A 31 -8.30 -13.61 10.08
N GLU A 32 -8.49 -14.62 9.22
CA GLU A 32 -7.84 -14.72 7.90
C GLU A 32 -8.21 -13.52 7.01
N LEU A 33 -9.50 -13.20 6.91
CA LEU A 33 -9.98 -12.05 6.13
C LEU A 33 -9.45 -10.72 6.67
N ALA A 34 -9.44 -10.53 7.99
CA ALA A 34 -8.85 -9.35 8.62
C ALA A 34 -7.36 -9.21 8.24
N GLY A 35 -6.61 -10.31 8.27
CA GLY A 35 -5.21 -10.35 7.83
C GLY A 35 -5.03 -9.94 6.38
N LEU A 36 -5.85 -10.48 5.47
CA LEU A 36 -5.79 -10.16 4.03
C LEU A 36 -6.10 -8.68 3.77
N TYR A 37 -7.07 -8.11 4.46
CA TYR A 37 -7.40 -6.69 4.34
C TYR A 37 -6.27 -5.78 4.84
N ARG A 38 -5.64 -6.10 5.98
CA ARG A 38 -4.45 -5.35 6.45
C ARG A 38 -3.29 -5.45 5.48
N LEU A 39 -3.03 -6.64 4.92
CA LEU A 39 -2.00 -6.83 3.91
C LEU A 39 -2.27 -5.97 2.67
N ARG A 40 -3.53 -5.88 2.23
CA ARG A 40 -3.90 -5.04 1.09
C ARG A 40 -3.71 -3.56 1.37
N ALA A 41 -4.12 -3.08 2.55
CA ALA A 41 -3.89 -1.71 2.99
C ALA A 41 -2.39 -1.35 3.00
N ALA A 42 -1.55 -2.23 3.55
CA ALA A 42 -0.10 -2.02 3.59
C ALA A 42 0.55 -1.96 2.19
N ARG A 43 0.06 -2.76 1.23
CA ARG A 43 0.53 -2.72 -0.16
C ARG A 43 0.18 -1.39 -0.84
N LEU A 44 -1.02 -0.87 -0.62
CA LEU A 44 -1.43 0.43 -1.15
C LEU A 44 -0.62 1.58 -0.57
N GLU A 45 -0.32 1.52 0.73
CA GLU A 45 0.54 2.49 1.41
C GLU A 45 1.96 2.51 0.83
N ARG A 46 2.55 1.33 0.60
CA ARG A 46 3.84 1.21 -0.06
C ARG A 46 3.82 1.77 -1.48
N GLN A 47 2.82 1.39 -2.29
CA GLN A 47 2.69 1.88 -3.65
C GLN A 47 2.53 3.41 -3.69
N SER A 48 1.77 3.98 -2.76
CA SER A 48 1.64 5.44 -2.64
C SER A 48 2.98 6.12 -2.32
N ALA A 49 3.79 5.51 -1.45
CA ALA A 49 5.12 6.04 -1.12
C ALA A 49 6.10 5.93 -2.29
N GLU A 50 6.07 4.82 -3.03
CA GLU A 50 6.87 4.61 -4.25
C GLU A 50 6.51 5.64 -5.33
N ASN A 51 5.21 5.89 -5.55
CA ASN A 51 4.76 6.89 -6.51
C ASN A 51 5.19 8.31 -6.12
N ALA A 52 5.08 8.66 -4.83
CA ALA A 52 5.55 9.96 -4.33
C ALA A 52 7.07 10.12 -4.49
N ALA A 53 7.86 9.05 -4.28
CA ALA A 53 9.30 9.08 -4.50
C ALA A 53 9.67 9.22 -5.99
N ALA A 54 8.89 8.62 -6.89
CA ALA A 54 9.09 8.74 -8.33
C ALA A 54 8.77 10.16 -8.86
N GLU A 55 7.77 10.83 -8.29
CA GLU A 55 7.43 12.22 -8.63
C GLU A 55 8.52 13.22 -8.19
N VAL A 56 9.31 12.88 -7.17
CA VAL A 56 10.35 13.74 -6.58
C VAL A 56 11.70 13.66 -7.31
N VAL A 57 11.85 12.85 -8.38
CA VAL A 57 13.09 12.85 -9.17
C VAL A 57 13.24 14.20 -9.89
N PRO A 58 14.21 15.05 -9.52
CA PRO A 58 14.43 16.31 -10.22
C PRO A 58 14.93 15.99 -11.64
N ALA A 59 14.49 16.77 -12.63
CA ALA A 59 15.01 16.74 -14.00
C ALA A 59 16.48 17.24 -14.07
N PHE A 60 17.38 16.65 -13.30
CA PHE A 60 18.81 16.95 -13.29
C PHE A 60 19.62 15.91 -14.09
N ILE A 61 19.10 15.46 -15.23
CA ILE A 61 19.92 14.81 -16.24
C ILE A 61 19.55 15.43 -17.57
N LEU A 62 20.31 16.45 -17.97
CA LEU A 62 20.68 16.82 -19.35
C LEU A 62 21.47 18.14 -19.29
N LEU A 63 22.68 18.07 -18.75
CA LEU A 63 23.75 18.99 -19.16
C LEU A 63 24.84 18.10 -19.74
N ASP A 64 24.73 17.85 -21.03
CA ASP A 64 25.83 17.37 -21.87
C ASP A 64 26.60 18.63 -22.32
N PRO A 65 27.77 18.96 -21.74
CA PRO A 65 28.65 19.90 -22.38
C PRO A 65 29.29 19.16 -23.56
N ALA A 66 28.80 19.47 -24.77
CA ALA A 66 29.38 19.01 -26.02
C ALA A 66 30.92 19.12 -26.00
N PRO A 67 31.67 18.14 -26.55
CA PRO A 67 33.11 18.23 -26.60
C PRO A 67 33.50 19.43 -27.47
N GLU A 68 34.17 20.41 -26.89
CA GLU A 68 34.87 21.45 -27.64
C GLU A 68 35.94 20.79 -28.51
N ILE A 69 35.59 20.54 -29.78
CA ILE A 69 36.58 20.30 -30.82
C ILE A 69 37.08 21.69 -31.24
N ALA A 70 38.14 22.15 -30.58
CA ALA A 70 38.96 23.25 -31.09
C ALA A 70 40.03 22.68 -32.04
N ALA A 71 40.05 23.26 -33.24
CA ALA A 71 40.86 22.89 -34.40
C ALA A 71 42.36 23.24 -34.28
#